data_AF-A0A3B8PGN3-F1
#
_entry.id   AF-A0A3B8PGN3-F1
#
_cell.length_a   1.000
_cell.length_b   1.000
_cell.length_c   1.000
_cell.angle_alpha   90.00
_cell.angle_beta   90.00
_cell.angle_gamma   90.00
#
_symmetry.space_group_name_H-M   'P 1'
#
loop_
_entity.id
_entity.type
_entity.pdbx_description
1 polymer ?
#
loop_
_entity_poly.entity_id
_entity_poly.type
_entity_poly.pdbx_seq_one_letter_code
_entity_poly.pdbx_strand_id
1 'polypeptide(L)' 'TQSDLLVINKTDLAEAVGADLEVMDRDSRRMRGDGPFVFAQVRNGEGVTEIAGYVREAWRGTTGQSASMNA' A
#
# COMPACT_ATOMS: atom_id res chain seq x y z
N THR A 1 11.65 -11.19 6.01
CA THR A 1 10.18 -11.29 5.90
C THR A 1 9.77 -10.68 4.57
N GLN A 2 9.14 -11.44 3.69
CA GLN A 2 8.57 -10.90 2.44
C GLN A 2 7.16 -10.40 2.80
N SER A 3 6.88 -9.12 2.57
CA SER A 3 5.57 -8.52 2.89
C SER A 3 4.74 -8.43 1.62
N ASP A 4 3.48 -8.86 1.67
CA ASP A 4 2.58 -8.85 0.50
C ASP A 4 2.27 -7.43 0.02
N LEU A 5 2.26 -6.44 0.93
CA LEU A 5 2.04 -5.02 0.64
C LEU A 5 3.09 -4.16 1.35
N LEU A 6 3.58 -3.12 0.67
CA LEU A 6 4.43 -2.07 1.25
C LEU A 6 3.62 -0.78 1.35
N VAL A 7 3.60 -0.16 2.52
CA VAL A 7 2.97 1.14 2.72
C VAL A 7 4.02 2.16 3.09
N ILE A 8 4.12 3.22 2.30
CA ILE A 8 4.99 4.37 2.57
C ILE A 8 4.08 5.49 3.11
N ASN A 9 3.96 5.54 4.43
CA ASN A 9 3.07 6.47 5.12
C ASN A 9 3.80 7.76 5.53
N LYS A 10 3.02 8.83 5.74
CA LYS A 10 3.46 10.17 6.15
C LYS A 10 4.22 10.91 5.05
N THR A 11 3.76 10.79 3.79
CA THR A 11 4.38 11.51 2.66
C THR A 11 4.32 13.02 2.80
N ASP A 12 3.39 13.54 3.60
CA ASP A 12 3.29 14.95 3.99
C ASP A 12 4.53 15.47 4.72
N LEU A 13 5.29 14.59 5.38
CA LEU A 13 6.49 14.98 6.10
C LEU A 13 7.75 15.02 5.23
N ALA A 14 7.67 14.59 3.97
CA ALA A 14 8.84 14.37 3.12
C ALA A 14 9.72 15.63 3.00
N GLU A 15 9.12 16.80 2.75
CA GLU A 15 9.85 18.07 2.68
C GLU A 15 10.54 18.41 4.01
N ALA A 16 9.82 18.25 5.13
CA ALA A 16 10.33 18.59 6.47
C ALA A 16 11.49 17.70 6.91
N VAL A 17 11.60 16.48 6.38
CA VAL A 17 12.70 15.54 6.71
C VAL A 17 13.74 15.42 5.60
N GLY A 18 13.60 16.17 4.49
CA GLY A 18 14.48 16.08 3.33
C GLY A 18 14.41 14.72 2.60
N ALA A 19 13.25 14.07 2.60
CA ALA A 19 13.01 12.83 1.87
C ALA A 19 12.52 13.11 0.45
N ASP A 20 13.00 12.30 -0.50
CA ASP A 20 12.64 12.38 -1.92
C ASP A 20 11.69 11.21 -2.28
N LEU A 21 10.44 11.54 -2.59
CA LEU A 21 9.41 10.56 -2.92
C LEU A 21 9.63 9.89 -4.28
N GLU A 22 10.31 10.55 -5.24
CA GLU A 22 10.63 9.97 -6.54
C GLU A 22 11.69 8.88 -6.41
N VAL A 23 12.69 9.10 -5.55
CA VAL A 23 13.68 8.08 -5.21
C VAL A 23 13.01 6.88 -4.55
N MET A 24 12.09 7.13 -3.62
CA MET A 24 11.34 6.06 -2.94
C MET A 24 10.45 5.26 -3.90
N ASP A 25 9.80 5.91 -4.88
CA ASP A 25 8.99 5.23 -5.91
C ASP A 25 9.85 4.30 -6.76
N ARG A 26 10.96 4.82 -7.32
CA ARG A 26 11.88 4.05 -8.15
C ARG A 26 12.44 2.84 -7.40
N ASP A 27 12.89 3.06 -6.16
CA ASP A 27 13.52 2.01 -5.37
C ASP A 27 12.48 0.96 -4.93
N SER A 28 11.25 1.38 -4.60
CA SER A 28 10.15 0.47 -4.28
C SER A 28 9.79 -0.42 -5.47
N ARG A 29 9.65 0.16 -6.67
CA ARG A 29 9.42 -0.62 -7.91
C ARG A 29 10.53 -1.62 -8.17
N ARG A 30 11.79 -1.19 -8.02
CA ARG A 30 12.96 -2.06 -8.21
C ARG A 30 12.99 -3.22 -7.22
N MET A 31 12.75 -2.95 -5.94
CA MET A 31 12.83 -3.97 -4.88
C MET A 31 11.63 -4.92 -4.90
N ARG A 32 10.46 -4.44 -5.33
CA ARG A 32 9.23 -5.22 -5.30
C ARG A 32 8.88 -5.91 -6.62
N GLY A 33 9.49 -5.54 -7.74
CA GLY A 33 9.06 -6.00 -9.05
C GLY A 33 7.60 -5.62 -9.27
N ASP A 34 6.74 -6.63 -9.45
CA ASP A 34 5.29 -6.46 -9.63
C ASP A 34 4.50 -6.38 -8.30
N GLY A 35 5.17 -6.50 -7.15
CA GLY A 35 4.52 -6.46 -5.84
C GLY A 35 3.98 -5.06 -5.49
N PRO A 36 2.77 -4.94 -4.94
CA PRO A 36 2.12 -3.65 -4.73
C PRO A 36 2.76 -2.81 -3.62
N PHE A 37 2.74 -1.49 -3.81
CA PHE A 37 3.03 -0.52 -2.76
C PHE A 37 2.14 0.71 -2.88
N VAL A 38 1.91 1.38 -1.75
CA VAL A 38 1.02 2.55 -1.66
C VAL A 38 1.71 3.67 -0.89
N PHE A 39 1.72 4.87 -1.47
CA PHE A 39 2.01 6.11 -0.73
C PHE A 39 0.76 6.57 0.02
N ALA A 40 0.92 6.98 1.27
CA ALA A 40 -0.20 7.29 2.14
C ALA A 40 0.05 8.48 3.07
N GLN A 41 -1.05 9.16 3.40
CA GLN A 41 -1.14 10.12 4.49
C GLN A 41 -2.34 9.72 5.34
N VAL A 42 -2.16 8.73 6.22
CA VAL A 42 -3.29 8.14 6.97
C VAL A 42 -4.06 9.18 7.78
N ARG A 43 -3.38 10.21 8.29
CA ARG A 43 -4.02 11.32 9.01
C ARG A 43 -4.99 12.12 8.12
N ASN A 44 -4.70 12.22 6.83
CA ASN A 44 -5.48 12.96 5.84
C ASN A 44 -6.39 12.04 5.02
N GLY A 45 -6.40 10.74 5.31
CA GLY A 45 -7.20 9.73 4.60
C GLY A 45 -6.64 9.29 3.25
N GLU A 46 -5.48 9.78 2.83
CA GLU A 46 -4.88 9.43 1.53
C GLU A 46 -4.28 8.01 1.56
N GLY A 47 -4.56 7.22 0.53
CA GLY A 47 -4.10 5.82 0.40
C GLY A 47 -4.83 4.81 1.29
N VAL A 48 -5.67 5.25 2.24
CA VAL A 48 -6.33 4.36 3.22
C VAL A 48 -7.29 3.37 2.54
N THR A 49 -8.10 3.85 1.59
CA THR A 49 -9.05 3.01 0.85
C THR A 49 -8.33 1.92 0.04
N GLU A 50 -7.21 2.28 -0.60
CA GLU A 50 -6.40 1.37 -1.40
C GLU A 50 -5.74 0.29 -0.53
N ILE A 51 -5.11 0.69 0.58
CA ILE A 51 -4.54 -0.24 1.57
C ILE A 51 -5.60 -1.22 2.08
N ALA A 52 -6.79 -0.72 2.45
CA ALA A 52 -7.88 -1.57 2.89
C ALA A 52 -8.36 -2.53 1.80
N GLY A 53 -8.29 -2.12 0.52
CA GLY A 53 -8.54 -2.97 -0.64
C GLY A 53 -7.58 -4.17 -0.67
N TYR A 54 -6.28 -3.90 -0.65
CA TYR A 54 -5.25 -4.95 -0.64
C TYR A 54 -5.39 -5.92 0.55
N VAL A 55 -5.71 -5.42 1.74
CA VAL A 55 -5.95 -6.29 2.91
C VAL A 55 -7.16 -7.22 2.70
N ARG A 56 -8.26 -6.70 2.14
CA ARG A 56 -9.45 -7.50 1.84
C ARG A 56 -9.17 -8.54 0.75
N GLU A 57 -8.38 -8.19 -0.27
CA GLU A 57 -7.98 -9.12 -1.33
C GLU A 57 -7.09 -10.25 -0.79
N ALA A 58 -6.07 -9.92 0.00
CA ALA A 58 -5.23 -10.91 0.67
C ALA A 58 -6.05 -11.85 1.56
N TRP A 59 -7.03 -11.31 2.29
CA TRP A 59 -7.94 -12.10 3.11
C TRP A 59 -8.82 -13.04 2.27
N ARG A 60 -9.40 -12.56 1.15
CA ARG A 60 -10.19 -13.38 0.22
C ARG A 60 -9.34 -14.50 -0.40
N GLY A 61 -8.12 -14.20 -0.80
CA GLY A 61 -7.17 -15.18 -1.35
C GLY A 61 -6.81 -16.28 -0.37
N THR A 62 -6.77 -15.96 0.94
CA THR A 62 -6.40 -16.92 1.99
C THR A 62 -7.57 -17.77 2.49
N THR A 63 -8.77 -17.19 2.56
CA THR A 63 -9.96 -17.85 3.16
C THR A 63 -10.84 -18.58 2.15
N GLY A 64 -10.58 -18.43 0.85
CA GLY A 64 -11.40 -19.03 -0.22
C GLY A 64 -12.81 -18.44 -0.30
N GLN A 65 -13.12 -17.37 0.44
CA GLN A 65 -14.38 -16.65 0.29
C GLN A 65 -14.34 -15.81 -1.00
N SER A 66 -14.70 -16.44 -2.12
CA SER A 66 -15.23 -15.71 -3.26
C SER A 66 -16.45 -14.94 -2.78
N ALA A 67 -16.52 -13.65 -3.06
CA ALA A 67 -17.63 -12.82 -2.61
C ALA A 67 -18.96 -13.43 -3.08
N SER A 68 -19.69 -14.05 -2.14
CA SER A 68 -21.13 -14.17 -2.20
C SER A 68 -21.69 -12.76 -2.05
N MET A 69 -21.67 -12.00 -3.14
CA MET A 69 -22.39 -10.74 -3.25
C MET A 69 -23.81 -11.08 -3.66
N ASN A 70 -24.61 -11.49 -2.68
CA ASN A 70 -26.07 -11.54 -2.76
C ASN A 70 -26.62 -10.79 -1.54
N ALA A 71 -27.01 -9.54 -1.78
CA ALA A 71 -28.16 -8.82 -1.20
C ALA A 71 -27.99 -7.32 -1.50
#